data_AF-A0A358D7K1-F1
#
_entry.id   AF-A0A358D7K1-F1
#
_cell.length_a   1.000
_cell.length_b   1.000
_cell.length_c   1.000
_cell.angle_alpha   90.00
_cell.angle_beta   90.00
_cell.angle_gamma   90.00
#
_symmetry.space_group_name_H-M   'P 1'
#
loop_
_entity.id
_entity.type
_entity.pdbx_description
1 polymer ?
#
loop_
_entity_poly.entity_id
_entity_poly.type
_entity_poly.pdbx_seq_one_letter_code
_entity_poly.pdbx_strand_id
1 'polypeptide(L)' 'MVTFVDRVTLHLRAGKGGNGCVSVRREKFKPLAGPDGGNGG' A
#
# COMPACT_ATOMS: atom_id res chain seq x y z
N MET A 1 -23.19 -1.48 -46.24
CA MET A 1 -23.35 -2.12 -44.92
C MET A 1 -23.10 -1.05 -43.88
N VAL A 2 -24.03 -0.84 -42.93
CA VAL A 2 -23.89 0.19 -41.90
C VAL A 2 -23.51 -0.51 -40.60
N THR A 3 -22.43 -0.08 -39.97
CA THR A 3 -21.94 -0.66 -38.71
C THR A 3 -21.92 0.42 -37.65
N PHE A 4 -22.54 0.14 -36.50
CA PHE A 4 -22.53 1.05 -35.36
C PHE A 4 -21.44 0.64 -34.38
N VAL A 5 -20.66 1.61 -33.90
CA VAL A 5 -19.57 1.41 -32.94
C VAL A 5 -19.70 2.48 -31.86
N ASP A 6 -19.76 2.04 -30.60
CA ASP A 6 -19.66 2.93 -29.44
C ASP A 6 -18.25 2.86 -28.83
N ARG A 7 -17.73 4.01 -28.39
CA ARG A 7 -16.36 4.15 -27.90
C ARG A 7 -16.29 5.15 -26.75
N VAL A 8 -15.66 4.75 -25.65
CA VAL A 8 -15.33 5.62 -24.52
C VAL A 8 -13.87 5.45 -24.14
N THR A 9 -13.24 6.54 -23.68
CA THR A 9 -11.89 6.52 -23.12
C THR A 9 -11.97 6.65 -21.61
N LEU A 10 -11.30 5.76 -20.88
CA LEU A 10 -11.24 5.79 -19.42
C LEU A 10 -9.82 6.05 -18.96
N HIS A 11 -9.69 6.88 -17.93
CA HIS A 11 -8.44 7.08 -17.21
C HIS A 11 -8.53 6.34 -15.88
N LEU A 12 -7.82 5.22 -15.78
CA LEU A 12 -7.79 4.40 -14.59
C LEU A 12 -6.40 4.43 -13.96
N ARG A 13 -6.36 4.35 -12.63
CA ARG A 13 -5.12 4.19 -11.86
C ARG A 13 -5.34 3.14 -10.79
N ALA A 14 -4.33 2.32 -10.56
CA ALA A 14 -4.30 1.43 -9.40
C ALA A 14 -4.22 2.22 -8.09
N GLY A 15 -4.55 1.55 -6.98
CA GLY A 15 -4.33 2.08 -5.64
C GLY A 15 -2.84 2.35 -5.36
N LYS A 16 -2.57 3.14 -4.34
CA LYS A 16 -1.22 3.25 -3.79
C LYS A 16 -0.97 2.05 -2.87
N GLY A 17 0.25 1.51 -2.90
CA GLY A 17 0.71 0.60 -1.87
C GLY A 17 0.70 1.28 -0.49
N GLY A 18 0.56 0.48 0.56
CA GLY A 18 0.68 0.93 1.94
C GLY A 18 2.14 1.25 2.28
N ASN A 19 2.35 2.19 3.19
CA ASN A 19 3.69 2.42 3.73
C ASN A 19 4.03 1.34 4.76
N GLY A 20 5.30 0.96 4.84
CA GLY A 20 5.81 0.21 5.98
C GLY A 20 5.79 1.03 7.28
N CYS A 21 6.02 0.35 8.40
CA CYS A 21 6.03 0.98 9.71
C CYS A 21 7.48 1.04 10.24
N VAL A 22 7.86 2.17 10.83
CA VAL A 22 9.09 2.27 11.64
C VAL A 22 8.68 2.16 13.09
N SER A 23 9.03 1.05 13.74
CA SER A 23 8.71 0.77 15.13
C SER A 23 9.88 0.07 15.83
N VAL A 24 9.89 0.17 17.16
CA VAL A 24 10.82 -0.55 18.04
C VAL A 24 10.05 -1.30 19.11
N ARG A 25 10.52 -2.51 19.44
CA ARG A 25 9.89 -3.36 20.44
C ARG A 25 10.07 -2.77 21.83
N ARG A 26 8.95 -2.51 22.52
CA ARG A 26 8.92 -1.96 23.88
C ARG A 26 8.29 -2.96 24.85
N GLU A 27 9.09 -3.44 25.79
CA GLU A 27 8.64 -4.28 26.90
C GLU A 27 9.00 -3.60 28.23
N LYS A 28 8.11 -3.70 29.21
CA LYS A 28 8.34 -3.14 30.53
C LYS A 28 9.61 -3.77 31.14
N PHE A 29 10.50 -2.92 31.63
CA PHE A 29 11.79 -3.29 32.23
C PHE A 29 12.82 -3.93 31.28
N LYS A 30 12.58 -3.97 29.96
CA LYS A 30 13.62 -4.30 28.99
C LYS A 30 14.15 -3.03 28.32
N PRO A 31 15.48 -2.89 28.18
CA PRO A 31 16.07 -1.90 27.29
C PRO A 31 15.57 -2.07 25.84
N LEU A 32 15.91 -1.12 24.98
CA LEU A 32 15.45 -1.07 23.58
C LEU A 32 15.69 -2.41 22.86
N ALA A 33 14.61 -3.13 22.52
CA ALA A 33 14.66 -4.54 22.08
C ALA A 33 14.76 -4.72 20.55
N GLY A 34 15.21 -3.68 19.85
CA GLY A 34 15.41 -3.68 18.39
C GLY A 34 14.18 -3.25 17.58
N PRO A 35 14.33 -3.11 16.25
CA PRO A 35 13.24 -2.72 15.35
C PRO A 35 12.20 -3.84 15.20
N ASP A 36 10.92 -3.48 15.20
CA ASP A 36 9.78 -4.41 15.01
C ASP A 36 8.74 -3.88 14.01
N GLY A 37 9.16 -2.95 13.14
CA GLY A 37 8.36 -2.42 12.05
C GLY A 37 8.01 -3.46 10.99
N GLY A 38 6.78 -3.40 10.48
CA GLY A 38 6.28 -4.26 9.40
C GLY A 38 6.35 -3.63 8.01
N ASN A 39 6.15 -4.45 6.99
CA ASN A 39 6.11 -4.03 5.58
C ASN A 39 4.80 -3.32 5.22
N GLY A 40 4.88 -2.47 4.20
CA GLY A 40 3.72 -1.96 3.50
C GLY A 40 3.11 -3.01 2.57
N GLY A 41 1.85 -2.82 2.21
CA GLY A 41 1.13 -3.62 1.22
C GLY A 41 1.24 -3.07 -0.20
#